data_AF-A0A1F9WZZ4-F1
#
_entry.id   AF-A0A1F9WZZ4-F1
#
_cell.length_a   1.000
_cell.length_b   1.000
_cell.length_c   1.000
_cell.angle_alpha   90.00
_cell.angle_beta   90.00
_cell.angle_gamma   90.00
#
_symmetry.space_group_name_H-M   'P 1'
#
loop_
_entity.id
_entity.type
_entity.pdbx_description
1 polymer ?
#
loop_
_entity_poly.entity_id
_entity_poly.type
_entity_poly.pdbx_seq_one_letter_code
_entity_poly.pdbx_strand_id
1 'polypeptide(L)'
;MFLAQKNKIVKPKTSEEEPLIQQTEITATKTAQTIPIIPAKKIENKEKTSKEAIAVAGEYMMIAKKSGRNIFTGQNTLKQAKIKYANNDYDLAINLARKSIDEFKSAKKTGVYYVVRKYDCLWKIAGMKKHYNKGWMWPEIWKANKNIVPNPRMIYPKQKLLIPDVKNNPAR
;
A
#
# COMPACT_ATOMS: atom_id res chain seq x y z
N MET A 1 55.36 37.76 21.34
CA MET A 1 54.17 37.72 22.20
C MET A 1 53.71 36.27 22.34
N PHE A 2 53.77 35.71 23.55
CA PHE A 2 53.17 34.41 23.87
C PHE A 2 51.68 34.58 24.15
N LEU A 3 50.88 33.54 23.91
CA LEU A 3 49.87 33.06 24.87
C LEU A 3 49.48 31.61 24.52
N ALA A 4 49.33 30.78 25.56
CA ALA A 4 49.32 29.32 25.44
C ALA A 4 47.92 28.70 25.54
N GLN A 5 47.80 27.46 25.06
CA GLN A 5 46.66 26.57 25.31
C GLN A 5 46.42 26.39 26.82
N LYS A 6 45.17 26.42 27.29
CA LYS A 6 44.73 25.63 28.46
C LYS A 6 43.28 25.16 28.31
N ASN A 7 43.10 23.85 28.24
CA ASN A 7 41.80 23.19 28.49
C ASN A 7 41.35 23.48 29.93
N LYS A 8 40.05 23.66 30.15
CA LYS A 8 39.47 23.58 31.50
C LYS A 8 38.10 22.90 31.49
N ILE A 9 38.11 21.62 31.86
CA ILE A 9 36.91 20.87 32.22
C ILE A 9 36.49 21.32 33.62
N VAL A 10 35.23 21.69 33.82
CA VAL A 10 34.64 21.86 35.16
C VAL A 10 33.25 21.22 35.16
N LYS A 11 33.02 20.32 36.12
CA LYS A 11 31.77 19.58 36.38
C LYS A 11 30.90 20.33 37.42
N PRO A 12 29.61 19.98 37.59
CA PRO A 12 28.64 20.82 38.31
C PRO A 12 28.76 20.76 39.84
N LYS A 13 28.03 21.64 40.54
CA LYS A 13 27.90 21.71 42.00
C LYS A 13 26.42 21.65 42.45
N THR A 14 26.03 20.49 42.98
CA THR A 14 25.51 20.21 44.35
C THR A 14 25.71 21.38 45.36
N SER A 15 24.85 21.70 46.35
CA SER A 15 23.55 21.18 46.83
C SER A 15 23.05 22.04 48.03
N GLU A 16 21.86 21.70 48.59
CA GLU A 16 21.39 22.01 49.97
C GLU A 16 21.05 23.51 50.28
N GLU A 17 20.13 23.93 51.18
CA GLU A 17 19.42 23.31 52.33
C GLU A 17 17.91 23.69 52.45
N GLU A 18 17.15 22.91 53.23
CA GLU A 18 15.77 23.14 53.75
C GLU A 18 15.82 23.86 55.13
N PRO A 19 14.77 24.54 55.67
CA PRO A 19 13.61 23.88 56.35
C PRO A 19 12.24 24.63 56.20
N LEU A 20 11.02 24.07 56.32
CA LEU A 20 10.30 23.20 57.30
C LEU A 20 9.43 23.98 58.32
N ILE A 21 8.28 23.36 58.74
CA ILE A 21 7.23 23.79 59.72
C ILE A 21 6.05 24.59 59.10
N GLN A 22 4.74 24.33 59.32
CA GLN A 22 3.94 23.13 59.73
C GLN A 22 2.40 23.36 59.55
N GLN A 23 1.63 22.28 59.24
CA GLN A 23 0.24 21.93 59.70
C GLN A 23 -0.97 22.86 59.37
N THR A 24 -2.20 22.37 59.13
CA THR A 24 -2.96 21.28 59.81
C THR A 24 -3.67 20.26 58.90
N GLU A 25 -4.04 19.11 59.47
CA GLU A 25 -4.67 17.94 58.81
C GLU A 25 -6.17 17.77 59.13
N ILE A 26 -6.94 17.22 58.18
CA ILE A 26 -8.10 16.29 58.31
C ILE A 26 -8.52 15.87 56.88
N THR A 27 -8.83 14.61 56.50
CA THR A 27 -8.81 13.30 57.20
C THR A 27 -8.56 12.18 56.16
N ALA A 28 -8.15 10.99 56.60
CA ALA A 28 -7.61 9.93 55.74
C ALA A 28 -8.61 9.11 54.89
N THR A 29 -8.16 8.57 53.75
CA THR A 29 -8.03 7.10 53.52
C THR A 29 -7.24 6.71 52.24
N LYS A 30 -6.00 6.24 52.46
CA LYS A 30 -5.37 5.00 51.94
C LYS A 30 -5.38 4.61 50.43
N THR A 31 -4.14 4.31 49.97
CA THR A 31 -3.71 3.24 48.99
C THR A 31 -3.56 3.52 47.49
N ALA A 32 -2.29 3.53 47.06
CA ALA A 32 -1.68 2.90 45.86
C ALA A 32 -2.32 2.97 44.46
N GLN A 33 -1.50 3.49 43.52
CA GLN A 33 -1.34 3.06 42.12
C GLN A 33 -2.59 2.80 41.25
N THR A 34 -2.76 3.60 40.20
CA THR A 34 -3.00 3.06 38.85
C THR A 34 -2.66 4.07 37.76
N ILE A 35 -1.99 3.58 36.72
CA ILE A 35 -1.86 4.28 35.43
C ILE A 35 -3.28 4.50 34.89
N PRO A 36 -3.62 5.68 34.30
CA PRO A 36 -4.94 5.89 33.72
C PRO A 36 -5.19 4.88 32.58
N ILE A 37 -6.04 3.89 32.87
CA ILE A 37 -6.44 2.85 31.94
C ILE A 37 -7.20 3.50 30.79
N ILE A 38 -6.57 3.56 29.62
CA ILE A 38 -7.20 4.03 28.39
C ILE A 38 -8.37 3.07 28.09
N PRO A 39 -9.63 3.55 28.01
CA PRO A 39 -10.79 2.67 27.98
C PRO A 39 -10.86 1.84 26.69
N ALA A 40 -10.96 0.52 26.85
CA ALA A 40 -10.86 -0.49 25.78
C ALA A 40 -11.79 -0.25 24.56
N LYS A 41 -12.93 0.43 24.77
CA LYS A 41 -13.93 0.75 23.73
C LYS A 41 -13.41 1.55 22.52
N LYS A 42 -12.28 2.27 22.65
CA LYS A 42 -11.67 3.01 21.53
C LYS A 42 -10.76 2.14 20.66
N ILE A 43 -10.31 1.00 21.16
CA ILE A 43 -9.36 0.10 20.51
C ILE A 43 -10.10 -0.95 19.66
N GLU A 44 -11.20 -1.49 20.20
CA GLU A 44 -12.09 -2.47 19.56
C GLU A 44 -12.63 -2.00 18.19
N ASN A 45 -13.00 -0.71 18.09
CA ASN A 45 -13.40 -0.10 16.81
C ASN A 45 -12.26 -0.03 15.79
N LYS A 46 -11.03 0.26 16.23
CA LYS A 46 -9.86 0.37 15.31
C LYS A 46 -9.45 -0.98 14.74
N GLU A 47 -9.48 -2.04 15.55
CA GLU A 47 -9.24 -3.40 15.06
C GLU A 47 -10.23 -3.73 13.94
N LYS A 48 -11.54 -3.57 14.20
CA LYS A 48 -12.59 -3.82 13.21
C LYS A 48 -12.39 -3.01 11.92
N THR A 49 -12.18 -1.70 12.02
CA THR A 49 -11.92 -0.83 10.85
C THR A 49 -10.65 -1.23 10.09
N SER A 50 -9.59 -1.67 10.78
CA SER A 50 -8.35 -2.12 10.13
C SER A 50 -8.53 -3.45 9.38
N LYS A 51 -9.32 -4.37 9.94
CA LYS A 51 -9.72 -5.63 9.29
C LYS A 51 -10.57 -5.37 8.04
N GLU A 52 -11.55 -4.46 8.13
CA GLU A 52 -12.38 -4.00 7.00
C GLU A 52 -11.51 -3.36 5.91
N ALA A 53 -10.58 -2.47 6.26
CA ALA A 53 -9.68 -1.82 5.30
C ALA A 53 -8.78 -2.83 4.56
N ILE A 54 -8.28 -3.86 5.25
CA ILE A 54 -7.49 -4.94 4.64
C ILE A 54 -8.35 -5.83 3.73
N ALA A 55 -9.61 -6.09 4.09
CA ALA A 55 -10.55 -6.84 3.25
C ALA A 55 -10.86 -6.07 1.94
N VAL A 56 -11.22 -4.80 2.05
CA VAL A 56 -11.45 -3.90 0.90
C VAL A 56 -10.20 -3.83 0.01
N ALA A 57 -9.00 -3.69 0.58
CA ALA A 57 -7.75 -3.73 -0.19
C ALA A 57 -7.54 -5.05 -0.95
N GLY A 58 -8.00 -6.19 -0.39
CA GLY A 58 -8.06 -7.48 -1.07
C GLY A 58 -9.01 -7.51 -2.27
N GLU A 59 -10.19 -6.88 -2.17
CA GLU A 59 -11.12 -6.72 -3.29
C GLU A 59 -10.51 -5.86 -4.42
N TYR A 60 -9.88 -4.73 -4.06
CA TYR A 60 -9.15 -3.89 -5.03
C TYR A 60 -8.01 -4.64 -5.72
N MET A 61 -7.28 -5.51 -4.99
CA MET A 61 -6.26 -6.39 -5.57
C MET A 61 -6.88 -7.35 -6.62
N MET A 62 -8.04 -7.95 -6.32
CA MET A 62 -8.74 -8.86 -7.25
C MET A 62 -9.26 -8.12 -8.49
N ILE A 63 -9.79 -6.91 -8.32
CA ILE A 63 -10.22 -6.03 -9.43
C ILE A 63 -9.01 -5.66 -10.29
N ALA A 64 -7.87 -5.28 -9.70
CA ALA A 64 -6.65 -4.95 -10.42
C ALA A 64 -6.07 -6.15 -11.19
N LYS A 65 -6.08 -7.34 -10.59
CA LYS A 65 -5.67 -8.61 -11.22
C LYS A 65 -6.55 -8.95 -12.43
N LYS A 66 -7.88 -8.86 -12.28
CA LYS A 66 -8.86 -9.02 -13.39
C LYS A 66 -8.71 -7.96 -14.48
N SER A 67 -8.17 -6.79 -14.15
CA SER A 67 -7.90 -5.69 -15.09
C SER A 67 -6.58 -5.80 -15.86
N GLY A 68 -5.73 -6.79 -15.55
CA GLY A 68 -4.37 -6.89 -16.13
C GLY A 68 -3.43 -5.75 -15.73
N ARG A 69 -3.59 -5.19 -14.52
CA ARG A 69 -2.72 -4.14 -13.96
C ARG A 69 -1.52 -4.74 -13.22
N ASN A 70 -0.42 -3.99 -13.13
CA ASN A 70 0.72 -4.40 -12.31
C ASN A 70 0.35 -4.35 -10.81
N ILE A 71 0.11 -5.51 -10.20
CA ILE A 71 -0.27 -5.61 -8.78
C ILE A 71 0.92 -5.69 -7.81
N PHE A 72 2.17 -5.76 -8.29
CA PHE A 72 3.33 -6.11 -7.44
C PHE A 72 3.54 -5.14 -6.26
N THR A 73 3.48 -3.83 -6.51
CA THR A 73 3.67 -2.79 -5.48
C THR A 73 2.57 -2.86 -4.42
N GLY A 74 1.30 -2.73 -4.84
CA GLY A 74 0.14 -2.81 -3.95
C GLY A 74 0.06 -4.11 -3.18
N GLN A 75 0.45 -5.24 -3.80
CA GLN A 75 0.50 -6.54 -3.11
C GLN A 75 1.57 -6.57 -2.01
N ASN A 76 2.72 -5.91 -2.20
CA ASN A 76 3.74 -5.80 -1.16
C ASN A 76 3.25 -4.90 -0.01
N THR A 77 2.68 -3.75 -0.33
CA THR A 77 2.09 -2.82 0.67
C THR A 77 0.95 -3.49 1.45
N LEU A 78 0.11 -4.31 0.80
CA LEU A 78 -0.94 -5.09 1.47
C LEU A 78 -0.38 -6.22 2.37
N LYS A 79 0.75 -6.85 2.00
CA LYS A 79 1.46 -7.78 2.90
C LYS A 79 1.97 -7.05 4.15
N GLN A 80 2.56 -5.87 3.99
CA GLN A 80 3.00 -5.04 5.12
C GLN A 80 1.83 -4.63 6.02
N ALA A 81 0.68 -4.26 5.45
CA ALA A 81 -0.54 -3.97 6.22
C ALA A 81 -0.98 -5.15 7.09
N LYS A 82 -0.93 -6.38 6.55
CA LYS A 82 -1.26 -7.62 7.30
C LYS A 82 -0.26 -7.92 8.42
N ILE A 83 1.04 -7.72 8.19
CA ILE A 83 2.07 -7.86 9.23
C ILE A 83 1.82 -6.85 10.36
N LYS A 84 1.45 -5.61 10.00
CA LYS A 84 1.19 -4.55 10.97
C LYS A 84 -0.11 -4.78 11.76
N TYR A 85 -1.15 -5.32 11.13
CA TYR A 85 -2.33 -5.83 11.84
C TYR A 85 -1.96 -6.92 12.87
N ALA A 86 -1.14 -7.90 12.47
CA ALA A 86 -0.71 -8.98 13.36
C ALA A 86 0.14 -8.49 14.56
N ASN A 87 0.78 -7.33 14.45
CA ASN A 87 1.53 -6.67 15.53
C ASN A 87 0.66 -5.71 16.38
N ASN A 88 -0.66 -5.66 16.15
CA ASN A 88 -1.61 -4.71 16.75
C ASN A 88 -1.38 -3.21 16.38
N ASP A 89 -0.56 -2.92 15.35
CA ASP A 89 -0.31 -1.57 14.82
C ASP A 89 -1.49 -1.10 13.92
N TYR A 90 -2.72 -1.05 14.46
CA TYR A 90 -3.94 -0.88 13.67
C TYR A 90 -4.01 0.41 12.82
N ASP A 91 -3.57 1.56 13.37
CA ASP A 91 -3.56 2.83 12.63
C ASP A 91 -2.64 2.77 11.40
N LEU A 92 -1.47 2.14 11.55
CA LEU A 92 -0.50 2.00 10.46
C LEU A 92 -0.93 0.93 9.46
N ALA A 93 -1.61 -0.13 9.91
CA ALA A 93 -2.26 -1.11 9.05
C ALA A 93 -3.35 -0.47 8.16
N ILE A 94 -4.19 0.41 8.71
CA ILE A 94 -5.20 1.18 7.95
C ILE A 94 -4.54 2.06 6.89
N ASN A 95 -3.48 2.78 7.24
CA ASN A 95 -2.78 3.68 6.32
C ASN A 95 -2.08 2.90 5.18
N LEU A 96 -1.46 1.76 5.48
CA LEU A 96 -0.89 0.87 4.46
C LEU A 96 -1.97 0.23 3.58
N ALA A 97 -3.11 -0.18 4.15
CA ALA A 97 -4.23 -0.71 3.37
C ALA A 97 -4.76 0.34 2.36
N ARG A 98 -4.98 1.58 2.81
CA ARG A 98 -5.35 2.72 1.94
C ARG A 98 -4.31 2.96 0.84
N LYS A 99 -3.03 3.04 1.20
CA LYS A 99 -1.92 3.18 0.23
C LYS A 99 -1.92 2.05 -0.81
N SER A 100 -2.15 0.80 -0.40
CA SER A 100 -2.22 -0.34 -1.33
C SER A 100 -3.40 -0.23 -2.30
N ILE A 101 -4.56 0.28 -1.84
CA ILE A 101 -5.72 0.54 -2.69
C ILE A 101 -5.38 1.58 -3.76
N ASP A 102 -4.69 2.66 -3.39
CA ASP A 102 -4.32 3.72 -4.33
C ASP A 102 -3.22 3.28 -5.30
N GLU A 103 -2.29 2.41 -4.87
CA GLU A 103 -1.35 1.70 -5.74
C GLU A 103 -2.08 0.77 -6.72
N PHE A 104 -3.10 0.01 -6.31
CA PHE A 104 -3.91 -0.83 -7.20
C PHE A 104 -4.76 0.01 -8.19
N LYS A 105 -5.28 1.16 -7.76
CA LYS A 105 -6.02 2.09 -8.62
C LYS A 105 -5.11 2.69 -9.69
N SER A 106 -3.95 3.22 -9.29
CA SER A 106 -2.98 3.91 -10.17
C SER A 106 -2.10 2.97 -10.99
N ALA A 107 -2.08 1.67 -10.67
CA ALA A 107 -1.29 0.67 -11.38
C ALA A 107 -1.53 0.66 -12.90
N LYS A 108 -0.44 0.83 -13.67
CA LYS A 108 -0.46 0.75 -15.14
C LYS A 108 -0.76 -0.69 -15.59
N LYS A 109 -1.45 -0.83 -16.73
CA LYS A 109 -1.60 -2.12 -17.43
C LYS A 109 -0.22 -2.59 -17.91
N THR A 110 0.13 -3.86 -17.66
CA THR A 110 1.40 -4.45 -18.14
C THR A 110 1.24 -4.94 -19.57
N GLY A 111 2.15 -4.59 -20.47
CA GLY A 111 2.11 -5.05 -21.86
C GLY A 111 2.97 -4.24 -22.82
N VAL A 112 2.97 -4.66 -24.09
CA VAL A 112 3.72 -4.04 -25.19
C VAL A 112 2.74 -3.38 -26.16
N TYR A 113 3.07 -2.21 -26.69
CA TYR A 113 2.28 -1.58 -27.75
C TYR A 113 2.61 -2.14 -29.13
N TYR A 114 1.57 -2.41 -29.92
CA TYR A 114 1.67 -2.84 -31.31
C TYR A 114 0.97 -1.85 -32.23
N VAL A 115 1.56 -1.55 -33.39
CA VAL A 115 0.94 -0.73 -34.43
C VAL A 115 0.38 -1.65 -35.51
N VAL A 116 -0.95 -1.62 -35.68
CA VAL A 116 -1.71 -2.46 -36.61
C VAL A 116 -1.26 -2.20 -38.05
N ARG A 117 -1.00 -3.25 -38.83
CA ARG A 117 -0.61 -3.16 -40.25
C ARG A 117 -1.81 -3.46 -41.17
N LYS A 118 -1.63 -3.24 -42.47
CA LYS A 118 -2.64 -3.60 -43.49
C LYS A 118 -2.86 -5.12 -43.46
N TYR A 119 -4.12 -5.55 -43.46
CA TYR A 119 -4.54 -6.96 -43.38
C TYR A 119 -4.15 -7.69 -42.07
N ASP A 120 -4.00 -6.96 -40.96
CA ASP A 120 -3.99 -7.58 -39.64
C ASP A 120 -5.40 -7.76 -39.08
N CYS A 121 -5.56 -8.81 -38.27
CA CYS A 121 -6.74 -9.03 -37.43
C CYS A 121 -6.27 -9.36 -36.00
N LEU A 122 -7.13 -9.18 -34.99
CA LEU A 122 -6.76 -9.41 -33.59
C LEU A 122 -6.22 -10.86 -33.35
N TRP A 123 -6.77 -11.84 -34.08
CA TRP A 123 -6.30 -13.24 -34.05
C TRP A 123 -4.85 -13.39 -34.52
N LYS A 124 -4.50 -12.75 -35.65
CA LYS A 124 -3.15 -12.78 -36.23
C LYS A 124 -2.14 -12.08 -35.31
N ILE A 125 -2.53 -10.98 -34.68
CA ILE A 125 -1.71 -10.26 -33.69
C ILE A 125 -1.46 -11.12 -32.45
N ALA A 126 -2.50 -11.74 -31.89
CA ALA A 126 -2.36 -12.66 -30.76
C ALA A 126 -1.53 -13.93 -31.11
N GLY A 127 -1.63 -14.40 -32.35
CA GLY A 127 -0.87 -15.54 -32.87
C GLY A 127 0.63 -15.31 -33.03
N MET A 128 1.13 -14.07 -32.96
CA MET A 128 2.56 -13.80 -33.13
C MET A 128 3.38 -14.40 -31.96
N LYS A 129 4.51 -15.04 -32.28
CA LYS A 129 5.44 -15.63 -31.28
C LYS A 129 5.91 -14.63 -30.20
N LYS A 130 6.10 -13.36 -30.59
CA LYS A 130 6.47 -12.24 -29.70
C LYS A 130 5.35 -11.72 -28.79
N HIS A 131 4.14 -12.25 -28.91
CA HIS A 131 2.96 -11.84 -28.15
C HIS A 131 2.46 -13.03 -27.33
N TYR A 132 1.45 -13.77 -27.81
CA TYR A 132 0.92 -14.94 -27.07
C TYR A 132 1.26 -16.28 -27.71
N ASN A 133 1.72 -16.29 -28.97
CA ASN A 133 1.83 -17.49 -29.80
C ASN A 133 0.51 -18.31 -29.84
N LYS A 134 -0.64 -17.65 -29.60
CA LYS A 134 -1.95 -18.27 -29.35
C LYS A 134 -3.04 -17.36 -29.88
N GLY A 135 -3.45 -17.55 -31.13
CA GLY A 135 -4.42 -16.67 -31.82
C GLY A 135 -5.74 -16.50 -31.08
N TRP A 136 -6.22 -17.56 -30.42
CA TRP A 136 -7.44 -17.57 -29.59
C TRP A 136 -7.40 -16.63 -28.37
N MET A 137 -6.23 -16.09 -28.00
CA MET A 137 -6.10 -15.10 -26.93
C MET A 137 -6.36 -13.66 -27.39
N TRP A 138 -6.78 -13.46 -28.64
CA TRP A 138 -7.22 -12.15 -29.16
C TRP A 138 -8.25 -11.38 -28.30
N PRO A 139 -9.17 -12.02 -27.52
CA PRO A 139 -10.10 -11.28 -26.68
C PRO A 139 -9.40 -10.47 -25.58
N GLU A 140 -8.21 -10.87 -25.12
CA GLU A 140 -7.44 -10.11 -24.12
C GLU A 140 -6.89 -8.80 -24.70
N ILE A 141 -6.46 -8.81 -25.97
CA ILE A 141 -6.08 -7.60 -26.70
C ILE A 141 -7.29 -6.67 -26.80
N TRP A 142 -8.47 -7.19 -27.17
CA TRP A 142 -9.68 -6.37 -27.24
C TRP A 142 -10.08 -5.81 -25.86
N LYS A 143 -10.12 -6.64 -24.81
CA LYS A 143 -10.41 -6.20 -23.43
C LYS A 143 -9.49 -5.07 -22.96
N ALA A 144 -8.20 -5.15 -23.28
CA ALA A 144 -7.24 -4.09 -22.93
C ALA A 144 -7.49 -2.77 -23.66
N ASN A 145 -8.04 -2.81 -24.88
CA ASN A 145 -8.20 -1.67 -25.80
C ASN A 145 -9.67 -1.27 -26.05
N LYS A 146 -10.65 -1.71 -25.25
CA LYS A 146 -12.08 -1.36 -25.45
C LYS A 146 -12.35 0.14 -25.64
N ASN A 147 -11.57 0.99 -24.96
CA ASN A 147 -11.67 2.45 -25.04
C ASN A 147 -11.23 3.01 -26.41
N ILE A 148 -10.46 2.26 -27.20
CA ILE A 148 -9.93 2.62 -28.53
C ILE A 148 -10.68 1.84 -29.63
N VAL A 149 -11.05 0.59 -29.35
CA VAL A 149 -11.69 -0.35 -30.28
C VAL A 149 -12.98 -0.87 -29.61
N PRO A 150 -14.11 -0.18 -29.75
CA PRO A 150 -15.38 -0.63 -29.17
C PRO A 150 -15.85 -1.96 -29.77
N ASN A 151 -15.72 -2.12 -31.10
CA ASN A 151 -16.07 -3.33 -31.82
C ASN A 151 -14.80 -4.12 -32.22
N PRO A 152 -14.61 -5.38 -31.77
CA PRO A 152 -13.39 -6.15 -32.03
C PRO A 152 -13.14 -6.46 -33.51
N ARG A 153 -14.17 -6.37 -34.38
CA ARG A 153 -14.02 -6.56 -35.83
C ARG A 153 -13.51 -5.30 -36.55
N MET A 154 -13.53 -4.13 -35.91
CA MET A 154 -13.21 -2.84 -36.50
C MET A 154 -11.84 -2.35 -36.01
N ILE A 155 -10.77 -2.99 -36.50
CA ILE A 155 -9.40 -2.48 -36.34
C ILE A 155 -8.86 -1.93 -37.66
N TYR A 156 -8.10 -0.85 -37.58
CA TYR A 156 -7.59 -0.12 -38.73
C TYR A 156 -6.06 -0.03 -38.72
N PRO A 157 -5.40 0.00 -39.88
CA PRO A 157 -3.95 0.21 -39.97
C PRO A 157 -3.52 1.50 -39.25
N LYS A 158 -2.29 1.52 -38.74
CA LYS A 158 -1.68 2.59 -37.93
C LYS A 158 -2.29 2.79 -36.53
N GLN A 159 -3.35 2.09 -36.14
CA GLN A 159 -3.82 2.11 -34.74
C GLN A 159 -2.78 1.50 -33.78
N LYS A 160 -2.58 2.14 -32.63
CA LYS A 160 -1.69 1.67 -31.55
C LYS A 160 -2.50 0.93 -30.48
N LEU A 161 -2.34 -0.39 -30.42
CA LEU A 161 -3.03 -1.27 -29.47
C LEU A 161 -2.07 -1.74 -28.38
N LEU A 162 -2.52 -1.75 -27.12
CA LEU A 162 -1.83 -2.39 -26.01
C LEU A 162 -2.06 -3.91 -26.02
N ILE A 163 -1.00 -4.70 -26.09
CA ILE A 163 -1.07 -6.16 -25.95
C ILE A 163 -0.66 -6.50 -24.51
N PRO A 164 -1.61 -6.84 -23.61
CA PRO A 164 -1.31 -7.04 -22.20
C PRO A 164 -0.49 -8.32 -21.95
N ASP A 165 0.41 -8.31 -20.97
CA ASP A 165 1.20 -9.48 -20.61
C ASP A 165 0.37 -10.51 -19.83
N VAL A 166 0.07 -11.64 -20.49
CA VAL A 166 -0.82 -12.69 -19.95
C VAL A 166 -0.14 -13.62 -18.94
N LYS A 167 1.16 -13.48 -18.69
CA LYS A 167 1.93 -14.32 -17.75
C LYS A 167 1.43 -14.23 -16.30
N ASN A 168 0.71 -13.16 -15.94
CA ASN A 168 0.27 -12.86 -14.58
C ASN A 168 -1.25 -13.04 -14.34
N ASN A 169 -2.01 -13.54 -15.33
CA ASN A 169 -3.46 -13.73 -15.20
C ASN A 169 -3.78 -15.17 -14.73
N PRO A 170 -4.36 -15.37 -13.52
CA PRO A 170 -4.53 -16.69 -12.89
C PRO A 170 -5.71 -17.51 -13.44
N ALA A 171 -6.36 -17.07 -14.52
CA ALA A 171 -7.49 -17.76 -15.14
C ALA A 171 -7.03 -18.88 -16.10
N ARG A 172 -6.04 -19.67 -15.70
CA ARG A 172 -5.38 -20.70 -16.51
C ARG A 172 -4.75 -21.79 -15.67
#